data_AF-A0A959KGN7-F1
#
_entry.id   AF-A0A959KGN7-F1
#
_cell.length_a   1.000
_cell.length_b   1.000
_cell.length_c   1.000
_cell.angle_alpha   90.00
_cell.angle_beta   90.00
_cell.angle_gamma   90.00
#
_symmetry.space_group_name_H-M   'P 1'
#
loop_
_entity.id
_entity.type
_entity.pdbx_description
1 polymer ?
#
loop_
_entity_poly.entity_id
_entity_poly.type
_entity_poly.pdbx_seq_one_letter_code
_entity_poly.pdbx_strand_id
1 'polypeptide(L)'
;GAVEAERVKQIKSLEQLEGRLVRAEKQKHENAINQIRSIRDKLFPENGLQERYDNFLAYYLRYGPEFLTVLVQHLNPLEQGLIVVWDR
;
A
#
# COMPACT_ATOMS: atom_id res chain seq x y z
N GLY A 1 2.09 -37.82 37.23
CA GLY A 1 3.37 -37.48 37.90
C GLY A 1 3.87 -36.14 37.39
N ALA A 2 4.73 -35.45 38.15
CA ALA A 2 5.21 -34.10 37.82
C ALA A 2 5.83 -33.98 36.40
N VAL A 3 6.49 -35.03 35.92
CA VAL A 3 7.08 -35.10 34.56
C VAL A 3 6.02 -35.01 33.47
N GLU A 4 4.87 -35.67 33.64
CA GLU A 4 3.78 -35.63 32.67
C GLU A 4 3.10 -34.26 32.65
N ALA A 5 2.95 -33.63 33.81
CA ALA A 5 2.41 -32.27 33.91
C ALA A 5 3.31 -31.24 33.20
N GLU A 6 4.63 -31.38 33.35
CA GLU A 6 5.61 -30.51 32.68
C GLU A 6 5.63 -30.74 31.16
N ARG A 7 5.53 -32.00 30.70
CA ARG A 7 5.40 -32.33 29.28
C ARG A 7 4.17 -31.68 28.65
N VAL A 8 3.01 -31.78 29.29
CA VAL A 8 1.77 -31.16 28.82
C VAL A 8 1.90 -29.64 28.75
N LYS A 9 2.58 -29.02 29.72
CA LYS A 9 2.84 -27.58 29.71
C LYS A 9 3.71 -27.16 28.52
N GLN A 10 4.78 -27.89 28.24
CA GLN A 10 5.67 -27.58 27.12
C GLN A 10 4.97 -27.72 25.76
N ILE A 11 4.16 -28.77 25.59
CA ILE A 11 3.34 -28.95 24.37
C ILE A 11 2.40 -27.75 24.17
N LYS A 12 1.67 -27.34 25.22
CA LYS A 12 0.79 -26.17 25.15
C LYS A 12 1.55 -24.89 24.83
N SER A 13 2.77 -24.71 25.34
CA SER A 13 3.58 -23.54 25.01
C SER A 13 4.01 -23.53 23.53
N LEU A 14 4.32 -24.69 22.96
CA LEU A 14 4.63 -24.82 21.52
C LEU A 14 3.40 -24.53 20.65
N GLU A 15 2.23 -25.06 20.99
CA GLU A 15 0.97 -24.78 20.30
C GLU A 15 0.64 -23.28 20.31
N GLN A 16 0.84 -22.61 21.45
CA GLN A 16 0.67 -21.16 21.56
C GLN A 16 1.66 -20.39 20.69
N LEU A 17 2.91 -20.85 20.62
CA LEU A 17 3.94 -20.24 19.79
C LEU A 17 3.58 -20.36 18.30
N GLU A 18 3.17 -21.54 17.87
CA GLU A 18 2.70 -21.80 16.50
C GLU A 18 1.52 -20.86 16.15
N GLY A 19 0.52 -20.78 17.03
CA GLY A 19 -0.62 -19.88 16.84
C GLY A 19 -0.23 -18.41 16.73
N ARG A 20 0.79 -17.96 17.48
CA ARG A 20 1.33 -16.60 17.39
C ARG A 20 2.06 -16.37 16.07
N LEU A 21 2.87 -17.32 15.62
CA LEU A 21 3.61 -17.24 14.36
C LEU A 21 2.65 -17.15 13.17
N VAL A 22 1.62 -18.01 13.12
CA VAL A 22 0.61 -18.00 12.06
C VAL A 22 -0.14 -16.66 12.03
N ARG A 23 -0.50 -16.11 13.19
CA ARG A 23 -1.16 -14.78 13.25
C ARG A 23 -0.24 -13.67 12.78
N ALA A 24 1.03 -13.69 13.18
CA ALA A 24 2.01 -12.69 12.77
C ALA A 24 2.21 -12.67 11.26
N GLU A 25 2.34 -13.83 10.62
CA GLU A 25 2.50 -13.90 9.16
C GLU A 25 1.24 -13.47 8.42
N LYS A 26 0.05 -13.86 8.90
CA LYS A 26 -1.23 -13.37 8.35
C LYS A 26 -1.33 -11.85 8.43
N GLN A 27 -1.02 -11.26 9.59
CA GLN A 27 -1.06 -9.80 9.78
C GLN A 27 -0.08 -9.09 8.85
N LYS A 28 1.13 -9.64 8.69
CA LYS A 28 2.14 -9.09 7.78
C LYS A 28 1.65 -9.09 6.32
N HIS A 29 1.07 -10.20 5.87
CA HIS A 29 0.50 -10.27 4.52
C HIS A 29 -0.69 -9.33 4.34
N GLU A 30 -1.59 -9.26 5.31
CA GLU A 30 -2.74 -8.35 5.27
C GLU A 30 -2.27 -6.89 5.20
N ASN A 31 -1.28 -6.51 6.00
CA ASN A 31 -0.70 -5.17 5.96
C ASN A 31 -0.10 -4.86 4.58
N ALA A 32 0.64 -5.79 3.98
CA ALA A 32 1.21 -5.61 2.64
C ALA A 32 0.11 -5.45 1.57
N ILE A 33 -0.93 -6.29 1.62
CA ILE A 33 -2.08 -6.20 0.71
C ILE A 33 -2.80 -4.86 0.87
N ASN A 34 -3.02 -4.41 2.10
CA ASN A 34 -3.70 -3.15 2.38
C ASN A 34 -2.87 -1.94 1.90
N GLN A 35 -1.54 -1.98 2.03
CA GLN A 35 -0.66 -0.96 1.47
C GLN A 35 -0.77 -0.91 -0.05
N ILE A 36 -0.71 -2.05 -0.72
CA ILE A 36 -0.85 -2.13 -2.19
C ILE A 36 -2.21 -1.60 -2.63
N ARG A 37 -3.30 -2.01 -1.95
CA ARG A 37 -4.66 -1.53 -2.23
C ARG A 37 -4.77 -0.03 -2.04
N SER A 38 -4.23 0.51 -0.94
CA SER A 38 -4.25 1.95 -0.67
C SER A 38 -3.54 2.75 -1.77
N ILE A 39 -2.40 2.28 -2.26
CA ILE A 39 -1.68 2.93 -3.37
C ILE A 39 -2.50 2.84 -4.65
N ARG A 40 -3.01 1.65 -4.97
CA ARG A 40 -3.84 1.43 -6.17
C ARG A 40 -5.08 2.33 -6.16
N ASP A 41 -5.80 2.40 -5.06
CA ASP A 41 -7.05 3.16 -4.97
C ASP A 41 -6.81 4.68 -5.04
N LYS A 42 -5.60 5.15 -4.66
CA LYS A 42 -5.18 6.54 -4.87
C LYS A 42 -4.83 6.84 -6.33
N LEU A 43 -4.16 5.91 -7.01
CA LEU A 43 -3.75 6.08 -8.42
C LEU A 43 -4.90 5.78 -9.40
N PHE A 44 -5.83 4.93 -9.01
CA PHE A 44 -6.97 4.47 -9.81
C PHE A 44 -8.27 4.54 -9.02
N PRO A 45 -8.71 5.76 -8.64
CA PRO A 45 -9.94 5.95 -7.87
C PRO A 45 -11.14 5.35 -8.63
N GLU A 46 -11.97 4.58 -7.92
CA GLU A 46 -13.11 3.84 -8.48
C GLU A 46 -12.76 2.93 -9.69
N ASN A 47 -11.51 2.46 -9.79
CA ASN A 47 -10.96 1.77 -10.97
C ASN A 47 -10.90 2.62 -12.25
N GLY A 48 -11.02 3.94 -12.15
CA GLY A 48 -10.81 4.90 -13.22
C GLY A 48 -9.43 5.55 -13.18
N LEU A 49 -9.17 6.48 -14.10
CA LEU A 49 -7.92 7.24 -14.13
C LEU A 49 -7.97 8.41 -13.15
N GLN A 50 -6.88 8.61 -12.40
CA GLN A 50 -6.72 9.72 -11.45
C GLN A 50 -7.13 11.08 -12.02
N GLU A 51 -6.72 11.42 -13.25
CA GLU A 51 -7.01 12.69 -13.92
C GLU A 51 -8.50 13.00 -14.10
N ARG A 52 -9.36 11.98 -14.04
CA ARG A 52 -10.82 12.12 -14.17
C ARG A 52 -11.52 12.38 -12.85
N TYR A 53 -10.82 12.16 -11.74
CA TYR A 53 -11.36 12.25 -10.39
C TYR A 53 -10.74 13.40 -9.60
N ASP A 54 -9.42 13.57 -9.73
CA ASP A 54 -8.69 14.58 -8.98
C ASP A 54 -8.82 15.97 -9.61
N ASN A 55 -8.97 16.98 -8.76
CA ASN A 55 -8.95 18.37 -9.19
C ASN A 55 -7.51 18.89 -9.29
N PHE A 56 -7.13 19.42 -10.46
CA PHE A 56 -5.80 19.97 -10.69
C PHE A 56 -5.40 21.09 -9.70
N LEU A 57 -6.38 21.84 -9.17
CA LEU A 57 -6.13 22.93 -8.21
C LEU A 57 -5.47 22.43 -6.93
N ALA A 58 -5.77 21.21 -6.47
CA ALA A 58 -5.13 20.65 -5.29
C ALA A 58 -3.62 20.50 -5.48
N TYR A 59 -3.19 20.09 -6.68
CA TYR A 59 -1.78 19.98 -7.05
C TYR A 59 -1.15 21.36 -7.26
N TYR A 60 -1.84 22.27 -7.93
CA TYR A 60 -1.35 23.62 -8.16
C TYR A 60 -1.14 24.40 -6.85
N LEU A 61 -2.05 24.26 -5.88
CA LEU A 61 -1.91 24.89 -4.56
C LEU A 61 -0.69 24.36 -3.78
N ARG A 62 -0.32 23.08 -3.99
CA ARG A 62 0.82 22.46 -3.32
C ARG A 62 2.15 22.78 -4.00
N TYR A 63 2.19 22.71 -5.33
CA TYR A 63 3.43 22.74 -6.11
C TYR A 63 3.65 24.04 -6.89
N GLY A 64 2.67 24.94 -6.90
CA GLY A 64 2.79 26.23 -7.58
C GLY A 64 2.83 26.14 -9.12
N PRO A 65 3.27 27.22 -9.77
CA PRO A 65 3.41 27.31 -11.24
C PRO A 65 4.32 26.23 -11.85
N GLU A 66 5.28 25.72 -11.10
CA GLU A 66 6.21 24.67 -11.50
C GLU A 66 5.47 23.39 -11.89
N PHE A 67 4.32 23.10 -11.26
CA PHE A 67 3.48 21.96 -11.60
C PHE A 67 3.07 21.95 -13.07
N LEU A 68 2.54 23.07 -13.56
CA LEU A 68 2.11 23.19 -14.95
C LEU A 68 3.30 23.11 -15.91
N THR A 69 4.45 23.68 -15.51
CA THR A 69 5.68 23.60 -16.29
C THR A 69 6.11 22.14 -16.49
N VAL A 70 6.09 21.34 -15.42
CA VAL A 70 6.41 19.90 -15.47
C VAL A 70 5.39 19.15 -16.35
N LEU A 71 4.09 19.41 -16.19
CA LEU A 71 3.07 18.76 -17.01
C LEU A 71 3.26 19.05 -18.51
N VAL A 72 3.46 20.32 -18.89
CA VAL A 72 3.64 20.70 -20.31
C VAL A 72 4.91 20.10 -20.90
N GLN A 73 5.97 19.95 -20.10
CA GLN A 73 7.23 19.36 -20.56
C GLN A 73 7.13 17.84 -20.80
N HIS A 74 6.26 17.14 -20.06
CA HIS A 74 6.21 15.68 -20.08
C HIS A 74 4.97 15.09 -20.75
N LEU A 75 3.85 15.81 -20.81
CA LEU A 75 2.63 15.32 -21.45
C LEU A 75 2.73 15.46 -22.97
N ASN A 76 2.83 14.34 -23.66
CA ASN A 76 2.72 14.26 -25.12
C ASN A 76 1.36 13.66 -25.51
N PRO A 77 0.41 14.44 -26.08
CA PRO A 77 -0.93 13.97 -26.41
C PRO A 77 -0.97 12.84 -27.45
N LEU A 78 0.10 12.67 -28.24
CA LEU A 78 0.19 11.66 -29.29
C LEU A 78 0.87 10.37 -28.82
N GLU A 79 1.48 10.39 -27.62
CA GLU A 79 2.13 9.24 -27.03
C GLU A 79 1.14 8.46 -26.17
N GLN A 80 1.00 7.16 -26.45
CA GLN A 80 0.13 6.30 -25.67
C GLN A 80 0.85 5.83 -24.39
N GLY A 81 0.20 5.99 -23.25
CA GLY A 81 0.72 5.46 -21.99
C GLY A 81 0.27 6.26 -20.77
N LEU A 82 0.85 5.92 -19.63
CA LEU A 82 0.74 6.67 -18.39
C LEU A 82 2.08 7.29 -18.06
N ILE A 83 2.07 8.52 -17.57
CA ILE A 83 3.25 9.23 -17.11
C ILE A 83 3.23 9.26 -15.59
N VAL A 84 4.37 8.96 -14.97
CA VAL A 84 4.54 9.06 -13.51
C VAL A 84 5.39 10.29 -13.22
N VAL A 85 4.78 11.29 -12.59
CA VAL A 85 5.46 12.49 -12.12
C VAL A 85 5.81 12.30 -10.64
N TRP A 86 7.10 12.35 -10.32
CA TRP A 86 7.61 12.12 -8.96
C TRP A 86 7.93 13.45 -8.28
N ASP A 87 7.44 13.61 -7.05
CA ASP A 87 7.81 14.68 -6.11
C ASP A 87 9.13 14.29 -5.41
N ARG A 88 10.13 15.18 -5.35
CA ARG A 88 11.43 14.91 -4.70
C ARG A 88 11.45 15.44 -3.28
#